data_AF-A0AAV7JLR7-F1
#
_entry.id   AF-A0AAV7JLR7-F1
#
_cell.length_a   1.000
_cell.length_b   1.000
_cell.length_c   1.000
_cell.angle_alpha   90.00
_cell.angle_beta   90.00
_cell.angle_gamma   90.00
#
_symmetry.space_group_name_H-M   'P 1'
#
loop_
_entity.id
_entity.type
_entity.pdbx_description
1 polymer ?
#
loop_
_entity_poly.entity_id
_entity_poly.type
_entity_poly.pdbx_seq_one_letter_code
_entity_poly.pdbx_strand_id
1 'polypeptide(L)'
;MITSTQSLGLFIKERYSPISLKISAAEGTFAFHTVKHHHSFRTMDCTSNLLSVCFSDSDIAKNFHSARTKTEAIITGVLAPMSIEEVLSELQTGIAFSLSTDASNHAELKTFPIIIRYFNSSGVQNKLLDFVHLQDEKSKHVAEMLLDVITKYGLNPENMIAFCADNAPVNFGGINRAEGDNVFAKLKQIKSKLIPVGCPSHLVHKSAQIAGERALSVDIESIVAKISSFFSGEKSRVLQRHQRFIEFCDFLELHYLKFPNHGKTRWLTLFPLIERILKLWEALKSYFLSNEICPRMLETFFESNLSQCYFLFMHSSIKLFNTTSLILQRNNLSLPEMIRELRKLQQSLLDRYNGGFQELLLKWNLLKLTTLFKYTNSSPNV
;
A
#
# COMPACT_ATOMS: atom_id res chain seq x y z
N MET A 1 22.19 -21.44 -70.22
CA MET A 1 22.89 -20.31 -69.56
C MET A 1 22.18 -20.04 -68.25
N ILE A 2 22.79 -20.41 -67.13
CA ILE A 2 22.30 -20.11 -65.78
C ILE A 2 23.01 -18.81 -65.38
N THR A 3 22.26 -17.73 -65.19
CA THR A 3 22.78 -16.44 -64.71
C THR A 3 22.25 -16.12 -63.32
N SER A 4 23.22 -16.01 -62.40
CA SER A 4 23.24 -15.34 -61.11
C SER A 4 22.08 -15.58 -60.13
N THR A 5 22.36 -16.42 -59.14
CA THR A 5 21.80 -16.32 -57.79
C THR A 5 22.09 -14.94 -57.21
N GLN A 6 21.05 -14.11 -57.02
CA GLN A 6 21.14 -12.92 -56.20
C GLN A 6 21.55 -13.34 -54.77
N SER A 7 22.64 -12.75 -54.28
CA SER A 7 23.21 -13.01 -52.97
C SER A 7 22.19 -12.81 -51.86
N LEU A 8 21.99 -13.85 -51.03
CA LEU A 8 21.24 -13.82 -49.77
C LEU A 8 21.68 -12.71 -48.79
N GLY A 9 22.83 -12.07 -49.03
CA GLY A 9 23.32 -10.92 -48.25
C GLY A 9 22.39 -9.70 -48.28
N LEU A 10 21.58 -9.50 -49.33
CA LEU A 10 20.62 -8.38 -49.41
C LEU A 10 19.47 -8.49 -48.40
N PHE A 11 19.21 -9.68 -47.85
CA PHE A 11 18.17 -9.90 -46.84
C PHE A 11 18.69 -9.80 -45.40
N ILE A 12 20.00 -9.69 -45.21
CA ILE A 12 20.60 -9.50 -43.90
C ILE A 12 20.68 -8.00 -43.65
N LYS A 13 19.67 -7.43 -42.99
CA LYS A 13 19.81 -6.09 -42.39
C LYS A 13 21.06 -6.09 -41.53
N GLU A 14 22.00 -5.17 -41.78
CA GLU A 14 23.13 -4.93 -40.89
C GLU A 14 22.58 -4.65 -39.49
N ARG A 15 22.70 -5.63 -38.59
CA ARG A 15 22.11 -5.58 -37.25
C ARG A 15 22.69 -4.43 -36.41
N TYR A 16 23.82 -3.86 -36.81
CA TYR A 16 24.61 -2.91 -36.03
C TYR A 16 24.96 -1.61 -36.77
N SER A 17 24.16 -1.20 -37.77
CA SER A 17 24.29 0.15 -38.33
C SER A 17 24.10 1.22 -37.24
N PRO A 18 24.71 2.42 -37.35
CA PRO A 18 24.50 3.50 -36.39
C PRO A 18 23.01 3.88 -36.21
N ILE A 19 22.21 3.79 -37.27
CA ILE A 19 20.77 4.09 -37.22
C ILE A 19 19.98 2.97 -36.52
N SER A 20 20.31 1.70 -36.75
CA SER A 20 19.63 0.57 -36.08
C SER A 20 19.89 0.57 -34.58
N LEU A 21 21.10 0.96 -34.13
CA LEU A 21 21.39 1.15 -32.72
C LEU A 21 20.56 2.27 -32.09
N LYS A 22 20.39 3.40 -32.79
CA LYS A 22 19.53 4.51 -32.33
C LYS A 22 18.06 4.11 -32.24
N ILE A 23 17.55 3.32 -33.21
CA ILE A 23 16.19 2.79 -33.18
C ILE A 23 16.01 1.86 -31.97
N SER A 24 16.91 0.89 -31.77
CA SER A 24 16.86 0.00 -30.61
C SER A 24 16.94 0.77 -29.28
N ALA A 25 17.78 1.81 -29.20
CA ALA A 25 17.86 2.68 -28.03
C ALA A 25 16.53 3.43 -27.78
N ALA A 26 15.87 3.92 -28.84
CA ALA A 26 14.56 4.57 -28.72
C ALA A 26 13.50 3.56 -28.22
N GLU A 27 13.45 2.36 -28.79
CA GLU A 27 12.52 1.31 -28.35
C GLU A 27 12.75 0.89 -26.90
N GLY A 28 14.02 0.73 -26.49
CA GLY A 28 14.40 0.49 -25.10
C GLY A 28 14.01 1.63 -24.17
N THR A 29 14.17 2.87 -24.62
CA THR A 29 13.77 4.07 -23.85
C THR A 29 12.27 4.11 -23.63
N PHE A 30 11.46 3.85 -24.66
CA PHE A 30 10.00 3.78 -24.53
C PHE A 30 9.54 2.62 -23.64
N ALA A 31 10.21 1.48 -23.73
CA ALA A 31 9.96 0.33 -22.87
C ALA A 31 10.24 0.67 -21.40
N PHE A 32 11.39 1.29 -21.11
CA PHE A 32 11.71 1.78 -19.77
C PHE A 32 10.70 2.82 -19.28
N HIS A 33 10.36 3.80 -20.11
CA HIS A 33 9.37 4.83 -19.79
C HIS A 33 8.00 4.21 -19.43
N THR A 34 7.57 3.20 -20.19
CA THR A 34 6.32 2.46 -19.94
C THR A 34 6.28 1.89 -18.52
N VAL A 35 7.34 1.20 -18.10
CA VAL A 35 7.43 0.64 -16.74
C VAL A 35 7.56 1.73 -15.70
N LYS A 36 8.45 2.71 -15.93
CA LYS A 36 8.77 3.78 -14.99
C LYS A 36 7.56 4.63 -14.60
N HIS A 37 6.63 4.82 -15.53
CA HIS A 37 5.41 5.60 -15.34
C HIS A 37 4.15 4.75 -15.20
N HIS A 38 4.30 3.42 -15.03
CA HIS A 38 3.17 2.49 -14.88
C HIS A 38 2.13 2.60 -16.01
N HIS A 39 2.58 2.87 -17.23
CA HIS A 39 1.70 2.91 -18.39
C HIS A 39 1.23 1.51 -18.74
N SER A 40 -0.04 1.40 -19.16
CA SER A 40 -0.53 0.16 -19.73
C SER A 40 0.27 -0.19 -20.97
N PHE A 41 0.64 -1.45 -21.15
CA PHE A 41 1.25 -1.91 -22.40
C PHE A 41 0.40 -1.62 -23.64
N ARG A 42 -0.92 -1.48 -23.48
CA ARG A 42 -1.85 -1.08 -24.56
C ARG A 42 -1.55 0.31 -25.11
N THR A 43 -0.92 1.19 -24.33
CA THR A 43 -0.51 2.52 -24.81
C THR A 43 0.47 2.41 -25.98
N MET A 44 1.29 1.35 -26.01
CA MET A 44 2.27 1.11 -27.07
C MET A 44 1.68 0.61 -28.38
N ASP A 45 0.41 0.17 -28.41
CA ASP A 45 -0.21 -0.39 -29.62
C ASP A 45 -0.28 0.63 -30.76
N CYS A 46 -0.43 1.92 -30.46
CA CYS A 46 -0.47 2.99 -31.46
C CYS A 46 0.77 3.91 -31.46
N THR A 47 1.67 3.79 -30.47
CA THR A 47 2.82 4.69 -30.30
C THR A 47 3.71 4.75 -31.54
N SER A 48 3.98 3.61 -32.18
CA SER A 48 4.82 3.57 -33.39
C SER A 48 4.25 4.43 -34.52
N ASN A 49 2.94 4.35 -34.75
CA ASN A 49 2.26 5.14 -35.79
C ASN A 49 2.17 6.61 -35.42
N LEU A 50 1.94 6.91 -34.14
CA LEU A 50 1.89 8.29 -33.66
C LEU A 50 3.25 8.97 -33.86
N LEU A 51 4.35 8.31 -33.50
CA LEU A 51 5.70 8.85 -33.65
C LEU A 51 6.04 9.15 -35.12
N SER A 52 5.69 8.25 -36.05
CA SER A 52 5.98 8.45 -37.47
C SER A 52 5.18 9.61 -38.09
N VAL A 53 3.97 9.88 -37.59
CA VAL A 53 3.14 11.03 -38.00
C VAL A 53 3.66 12.33 -37.38
N CYS A 54 3.93 12.34 -36.07
CA CYS A 54 4.38 13.55 -35.36
C CYS A 54 5.79 13.99 -35.76
N PHE A 55 6.65 13.04 -36.15
CA PHE A 55 8.07 13.28 -36.48
C PHE A 55 8.40 12.69 -37.85
N SER A 56 7.68 13.14 -38.87
CA SER A 56 7.78 12.65 -40.24
C SER A 56 9.12 12.92 -40.93
N ASP A 57 9.98 13.75 -40.34
CA ASP A 57 11.34 14.04 -40.78
C ASP A 57 12.40 13.14 -40.11
N SER A 58 12.02 12.39 -39.06
CA SER A 58 12.92 11.52 -38.31
C SER A 58 12.93 10.09 -38.83
N ASP A 59 14.09 9.65 -39.30
CA ASP A 59 14.30 8.25 -39.70
C ASP A 59 14.14 7.27 -38.52
N ILE A 60 14.44 7.70 -37.29
CA ILE A 60 14.22 6.89 -36.09
C ILE A 60 12.73 6.68 -35.88
N ALA A 61 11.93 7.74 -35.97
CA ALA A 61 10.49 7.68 -35.72
C ALA A 61 9.75 6.85 -36.78
N LYS A 62 10.15 6.97 -38.05
CA LYS A 62 9.61 6.15 -39.15
C LYS A 62 9.89 4.66 -38.98
N ASN A 63 11.04 4.31 -38.42
CA ASN A 63 11.48 2.93 -38.25
C ASN A 63 11.31 2.41 -36.82
N PHE A 64 10.66 3.17 -35.93
CA PHE A 64 10.31 2.72 -34.60
C PHE A 64 9.20 1.68 -34.72
N HIS A 65 9.47 0.44 -34.31
CA HIS A 65 8.52 -0.67 -34.45
C HIS A 65 8.41 -1.43 -33.13
N SER A 66 8.05 -0.71 -32.07
CA SER A 66 7.80 -1.28 -30.76
C SER A 66 6.35 -1.07 -30.33
N ALA A 67 5.51 -2.04 -30.68
CA ALA A 67 4.17 -2.17 -30.12
C ALA A 67 4.21 -2.98 -28.81
N ARG A 68 3.05 -3.40 -28.30
CA ARG A 68 2.91 -4.16 -27.04
C ARG A 68 3.89 -5.33 -26.91
N THR A 69 3.87 -6.28 -27.84
CA THR A 69 4.65 -7.53 -27.70
C THR A 69 6.15 -7.29 -27.67
N LYS A 70 6.65 -6.37 -28.51
CA LYS A 70 8.07 -6.03 -28.51
C LYS A 70 8.46 -5.25 -27.25
N THR A 71 7.62 -4.31 -26.83
CA THR A 71 7.83 -3.57 -25.58
C THR A 71 7.90 -4.52 -24.39
N GLU A 72 6.95 -5.44 -24.28
CA GLU A 72 6.92 -6.48 -23.25
C GLU A 72 8.18 -7.34 -23.30
N ALA A 73 8.60 -7.81 -24.48
CA ALA A 73 9.81 -8.62 -24.65
C ALA A 73 11.08 -7.86 -24.27
N ILE A 74 11.18 -6.56 -24.56
CA ILE A 74 12.30 -5.72 -24.11
C ILE A 74 12.30 -5.61 -22.58
N ILE A 75 11.13 -5.41 -21.96
CA ILE A 75 11.03 -5.28 -20.51
C ILE A 75 11.39 -6.59 -19.82
N THR A 76 10.80 -7.71 -20.22
CA THR A 76 10.96 -9.01 -19.55
C THR A 76 12.27 -9.70 -19.92
N GLY A 77 12.75 -9.51 -21.15
CA GLY A 77 13.96 -10.17 -21.67
C GLY A 77 15.24 -9.35 -21.55
N VAL A 78 15.16 -8.03 -21.32
CA VAL A 78 16.35 -7.16 -21.23
C VAL A 78 16.35 -6.35 -19.94
N LEU A 79 15.36 -5.49 -19.72
CA LEU A 79 15.39 -4.54 -18.60
C LEU A 79 15.28 -5.23 -17.24
N ALA A 80 14.38 -6.20 -17.10
CA ALA A 80 14.21 -6.94 -15.85
C ALA A 80 15.47 -7.77 -15.50
N PRO A 81 16.03 -8.62 -16.39
CA PRO A 81 17.27 -9.33 -16.13
C PRO A 81 18.44 -8.40 -15.79
N MET A 82 18.64 -7.32 -16.56
CA MET A 82 19.66 -6.31 -16.27
C MET A 82 19.51 -5.74 -14.86
N SER A 83 18.29 -5.37 -14.46
CA SER A 83 18.04 -4.78 -13.14
C SER A 83 18.36 -5.75 -11.99
N ILE A 84 18.21 -7.06 -12.21
CA ILE A 84 18.58 -8.08 -11.24
C ILE A 84 20.10 -8.26 -11.23
N GLU A 85 20.74 -8.36 -12.39
CA GLU A 85 22.20 -8.49 -12.52
C GLU A 85 22.94 -7.33 -11.83
N GLU A 86 22.47 -6.09 -11.98
CA GLU A 86 23.02 -4.93 -11.28
C GLU A 86 23.01 -5.15 -9.76
N VAL A 87 21.89 -5.59 -9.19
CA VAL A 87 21.76 -5.86 -7.76
C VAL A 87 22.68 -6.99 -7.32
N LEU A 88 22.75 -8.08 -8.09
CA LEU A 88 23.61 -9.23 -7.77
C LEU A 88 25.08 -8.85 -7.83
N SER A 89 25.49 -8.05 -8.81
CA SER A 89 26.88 -7.59 -8.95
C SER A 89 27.33 -6.79 -7.73
N GLU A 90 26.46 -5.95 -7.16
CA GLU A 90 26.73 -5.22 -5.92
C GLU A 90 26.79 -6.16 -4.71
N LEU A 91 25.87 -7.13 -4.59
CA LEU A 91 25.85 -8.06 -3.45
C LEU A 91 27.06 -9.02 -3.48
N GLN A 92 27.56 -9.37 -4.66
CA GLN A 92 28.75 -10.22 -4.83
C GLN A 92 30.04 -9.57 -4.31
N THR A 93 30.07 -8.26 -4.09
CA THR A 93 31.24 -7.59 -3.46
C THR A 93 31.35 -7.87 -1.96
N GLY A 94 30.47 -8.71 -1.39
CA GLY A 94 30.48 -9.07 0.03
C GLY A 94 29.68 -8.12 0.91
N ILE A 95 28.82 -7.29 0.33
CA ILE A 95 27.98 -6.35 1.10
C ILE A 95 26.98 -7.14 1.95
N ALA A 96 26.86 -6.75 3.22
CA ALA A 96 25.84 -7.27 4.12
C ALA A 96 24.45 -6.81 3.70
N PHE A 97 23.48 -7.71 3.77
CA PHE A 97 22.11 -7.43 3.36
C PHE A 97 21.07 -8.02 4.32
N SER A 98 19.87 -7.47 4.29
CA SER A 98 18.69 -8.05 4.94
C SER A 98 17.72 -8.60 3.90
N LEU A 99 17.13 -9.75 4.21
CA LEU A 99 16.09 -10.38 3.40
C LEU A 99 14.71 -10.05 4.00
N SER A 100 13.78 -9.62 3.17
CA SER A 100 12.43 -9.29 3.60
C SER A 100 11.38 -9.98 2.74
N THR A 101 10.30 -10.42 3.37
CA THR A 101 9.13 -10.92 2.64
C THR A 101 7.83 -10.56 3.35
N ASP A 102 6.74 -10.56 2.60
CA ASP A 102 5.37 -10.39 3.08
C ASP A 102 4.46 -11.31 2.27
N ALA A 103 3.24 -11.57 2.75
CA ALA A 103 2.28 -12.40 2.04
C ALA A 103 1.12 -11.55 1.50
N SER A 104 0.85 -11.68 0.20
CA SER A 104 -0.37 -11.15 -0.41
C SER A 104 -1.20 -12.27 -1.02
N ASN A 105 -2.53 -12.16 -0.89
CA ASN A 105 -3.46 -13.09 -1.53
C ASN A 105 -3.77 -12.62 -2.95
N HIS A 106 -3.56 -13.47 -3.94
CA HIS A 106 -4.07 -13.26 -5.30
C HIS A 106 -4.85 -14.50 -5.73
N ALA A 107 -6.19 -14.43 -5.62
CA ALA A 107 -7.07 -15.59 -5.70
C ALA A 107 -6.67 -16.67 -4.68
N GLU A 108 -6.37 -17.88 -5.14
CA GLU A 108 -5.97 -19.02 -4.29
C GLU A 108 -4.46 -19.07 -4.02
N LEU A 109 -3.66 -18.27 -4.74
CA LEU A 109 -2.20 -18.24 -4.60
C LEU A 109 -1.75 -17.19 -3.58
N LYS A 110 -0.79 -17.59 -2.74
CA LYS A 110 -0.05 -16.70 -1.85
C LYS A 110 1.16 -16.19 -2.58
N THR A 111 1.25 -14.88 -2.76
CA THR A 111 2.35 -14.22 -3.47
C THR A 111 3.27 -13.55 -2.48
N PHE A 112 4.55 -13.85 -2.59
CA PHE A 112 5.63 -13.40 -1.71
C PHE A 112 6.62 -12.54 -2.51
N PRO A 113 6.55 -11.20 -2.40
CA PRO A 113 7.67 -10.36 -2.81
C PRO A 113 8.90 -10.68 -1.96
N ILE A 114 10.04 -10.86 -2.62
CA ILE A 114 11.33 -11.00 -1.97
C ILE A 114 12.11 -9.72 -2.16
N ILE A 115 12.36 -9.02 -1.06
CA ILE A 115 13.04 -7.73 -1.06
C ILE A 115 14.40 -7.90 -0.38
N ILE A 116 15.45 -7.47 -1.06
CA ILE A 116 16.77 -7.32 -0.46
C ILE A 116 17.02 -5.86 -0.18
N ARG A 117 17.52 -5.60 1.02
CA ARG A 117 17.93 -4.27 1.45
C ARG A 117 19.38 -4.28 1.89
N TYR A 118 20.15 -3.31 1.42
CA TYR A 118 21.58 -3.17 1.68
C TYR A 118 21.98 -1.68 1.61
N PHE A 119 23.25 -1.37 1.85
CA PHE A 119 23.78 -0.01 1.82
C PHE A 119 24.96 0.07 0.86
N ASN A 120 24.96 1.05 -0.03
CA ASN A 120 26.06 1.36 -0.95
C ASN A 120 26.38 2.86 -0.93
N SER A 121 27.25 3.33 -1.83
CA SER A 121 27.63 4.75 -1.94
C SER A 121 26.46 5.70 -2.20
N SER A 122 25.35 5.19 -2.74
CA SER A 122 24.10 5.95 -2.96
C SER A 122 23.14 5.90 -1.77
N GLY A 123 23.56 5.30 -0.65
CA GLY A 123 22.77 5.17 0.57
C GLY A 123 22.03 3.84 0.66
N VAL A 124 20.86 3.86 1.32
CA VAL A 124 20.02 2.68 1.50
C VAL A 124 19.39 2.27 0.18
N GLN A 125 19.64 1.02 -0.22
CA GLN A 125 19.00 0.38 -1.36
C GLN A 125 17.92 -0.59 -0.89
N ASN A 126 16.76 -0.54 -1.53
CA ASN A 126 15.73 -1.58 -1.40
C ASN A 126 15.39 -2.07 -2.80
N LYS A 127 15.59 -3.35 -3.04
CA LYS A 127 15.48 -3.95 -4.36
C LYS A 127 14.56 -5.17 -4.26
N LEU A 128 13.56 -5.19 -5.12
CA LEU A 128 12.73 -6.37 -5.32
C LEU A 128 13.56 -7.37 -6.13
N LEU A 129 13.82 -8.54 -5.57
CA LEU A 129 14.60 -9.60 -6.20
C LEU A 129 13.71 -10.60 -6.94
N ASP A 130 12.58 -10.97 -6.35
CA ASP A 130 11.69 -11.98 -6.92
C ASP A 130 10.24 -11.82 -6.44
N PHE A 131 9.32 -12.46 -7.16
CA PHE A 131 7.93 -12.68 -6.75
C PHE A 131 7.64 -14.18 -6.81
N VAL A 132 7.53 -14.80 -5.64
CA VAL A 132 7.33 -16.26 -5.55
C VAL A 132 5.89 -16.57 -5.15
N HIS A 133 5.33 -17.64 -5.71
CA HIS A 133 3.98 -18.09 -5.39
C HIS A 133 4.03 -19.40 -4.60
N LEU A 134 3.31 -19.45 -3.48
CA LEU A 134 3.09 -20.66 -2.68
C LEU A 134 1.60 -20.97 -2.55
N GLN A 135 1.30 -22.24 -2.26
CA GLN A 135 -0.07 -22.73 -2.01
C GLN A 135 -0.52 -22.50 -0.57
N ASP A 136 0.43 -22.34 0.36
CA ASP A 136 0.15 -22.07 1.77
C ASP A 136 1.18 -21.11 2.38
N GLU A 137 0.95 -20.70 3.63
CA GLU A 137 1.84 -19.81 4.40
C GLU A 137 2.55 -20.55 5.53
N LYS A 138 2.72 -21.88 5.44
CA LYS A 138 3.39 -22.63 6.51
C LYS A 138 4.84 -22.18 6.63
N SER A 139 5.30 -22.02 7.87
CA SER A 139 6.66 -21.54 8.17
C SER A 139 7.76 -22.35 7.47
N LYS A 140 7.57 -23.67 7.34
CA LYS A 140 8.47 -24.56 6.60
C LYS A 140 8.58 -24.17 5.11
N HIS A 141 7.47 -24.11 4.40
CA HIS A 141 7.47 -23.80 2.97
C HIS A 141 7.96 -22.38 2.68
N VAL A 142 7.62 -21.41 3.54
CA VAL A 142 8.13 -20.04 3.42
C VAL A 142 9.65 -20.01 3.62
N ALA A 143 10.18 -20.71 4.63
CA ALA A 143 11.62 -20.78 4.84
C ALA A 143 12.36 -21.47 3.69
N GLU A 144 11.84 -22.60 3.20
CA GLU A 144 12.39 -23.32 2.04
C GLU A 144 12.41 -22.43 0.80
N MET A 145 11.31 -21.73 0.52
CA MET A 145 11.23 -20.76 -0.58
C MET A 145 12.29 -19.65 -0.47
N LEU A 146 12.51 -19.10 0.72
CA LEU A 146 13.54 -18.06 0.92
C LEU A 146 14.96 -18.61 0.67
N LEU A 147 15.23 -19.86 1.07
CA LEU A 147 16.51 -20.54 0.82
C LEU A 147 16.71 -20.87 -0.67
N ASP A 148 15.64 -21.27 -1.35
CA ASP A 148 15.64 -21.50 -2.79
C ASP A 148 15.98 -20.22 -3.54
N VAL A 149 15.42 -19.07 -3.12
CA VAL A 149 15.75 -17.76 -3.71
C VAL A 149 17.21 -17.38 -3.46
N ILE A 150 17.72 -17.57 -2.24
CA ILE A 150 19.14 -17.35 -1.93
C ILE A 150 20.04 -18.18 -2.84
N THR A 151 19.69 -19.46 -3.03
CA THR A 151 20.45 -20.40 -3.86
C THR A 151 20.35 -20.06 -5.35
N LYS A 152 19.14 -19.80 -5.85
CA LYS A 152 18.84 -19.42 -7.23
C LYS A 152 19.68 -18.23 -7.70
N TYR A 153 19.86 -17.24 -6.83
CA TYR A 153 20.61 -16.02 -7.14
C TYR A 153 22.06 -16.04 -6.67
N GLY A 154 22.57 -17.18 -6.16
CA GLY A 154 23.96 -17.34 -5.75
C GLY A 154 24.36 -16.40 -4.61
N LEU A 155 23.42 -16.04 -3.73
CA LEU A 155 23.67 -15.13 -2.62
C LEU A 155 24.36 -15.88 -1.48
N ASN A 156 25.39 -15.27 -0.88
CA ASN A 156 26.07 -15.87 0.26
C ASN A 156 25.23 -15.70 1.55
N PRO A 157 24.75 -16.79 2.18
CA PRO A 157 23.97 -16.71 3.43
C PRO A 157 24.73 -16.05 4.57
N GLU A 158 26.07 -16.06 4.56
CA GLU A 158 26.87 -15.43 5.61
C GLU A 158 26.75 -13.90 5.63
N ASN A 159 26.45 -13.29 4.48
CA ASN A 159 26.23 -11.86 4.32
C ASN A 159 24.79 -11.45 4.67
N MET A 160 23.88 -12.41 4.86
CA MET A 160 22.52 -12.15 5.33
C MET A 160 22.54 -11.85 6.83
N ILE A 161 22.38 -10.58 7.20
CA ILE A 161 22.47 -10.13 8.60
C ILE A 161 21.10 -10.04 9.29
N ALA A 162 20.01 -9.93 8.54
CA ALA A 162 18.68 -9.79 9.12
C ALA A 162 17.59 -10.42 8.25
N PHE A 163 16.53 -10.89 8.92
CA PHE A 163 15.27 -11.28 8.30
C PHE A 163 14.17 -10.35 8.76
N CYS A 164 13.44 -9.78 7.80
CA CYS A 164 12.39 -8.80 8.02
C CYS A 164 11.05 -9.33 7.52
N ALA A 165 10.02 -9.30 8.36
CA ALA A 165 8.67 -9.72 7.98
C ALA A 165 7.61 -9.06 8.87
N ASP A 166 6.33 -9.33 8.60
CA ASP A 166 5.26 -8.97 9.53
C ASP A 166 5.44 -9.68 10.90
N ASN A 167 4.75 -9.20 11.93
CA ASN A 167 4.88 -9.77 13.27
C ASN A 167 4.01 -11.02 13.49
N ALA A 168 3.60 -11.72 12.44
CA ALA A 168 2.79 -12.91 12.59
C ALA A 168 3.56 -14.02 13.34
N PRO A 169 2.86 -14.87 14.11
CA PRO A 169 3.50 -15.98 14.80
C PRO A 169 4.26 -16.93 13.87
N VAL A 170 3.79 -17.09 12.63
CA VAL A 170 4.45 -17.93 11.64
C VAL A 170 5.86 -17.44 11.27
N ASN A 171 6.10 -16.13 11.32
CA ASN A 171 7.39 -15.53 11.00
C ASN A 171 8.34 -15.51 12.20
N PHE A 172 7.83 -15.20 13.40
CA PHE A 172 8.68 -14.92 14.57
C PHE A 172 8.33 -15.65 15.87
N GLY A 173 7.33 -16.53 15.89
CA GLY A 173 6.96 -17.26 17.13
C GLY A 173 6.14 -16.45 18.13
N GLY A 174 5.42 -15.43 17.68
CA GLY A 174 4.51 -14.61 18.50
C GLY A 174 5.21 -13.56 19.35
N ILE A 175 4.50 -13.01 20.33
CA ILE A 175 4.98 -11.88 21.16
C ILE A 175 6.25 -12.23 21.92
N ASN A 176 6.33 -13.46 22.46
CA ASN A 176 7.48 -13.93 23.24
C ASN A 176 8.64 -14.40 22.36
N ARG A 177 8.51 -14.31 21.03
CA ARG A 177 9.46 -14.86 20.06
C ARG A 177 9.88 -16.29 20.41
N ALA A 178 8.89 -17.13 20.72
CA ALA A 178 9.13 -18.47 21.20
C ALA A 178 10.00 -19.25 20.20
N GLU A 179 11.03 -19.93 20.71
CA GLU A 179 11.80 -20.89 19.93
C GLU A 179 10.83 -21.99 19.48
N GLY A 180 10.75 -22.26 18.17
CA GLY A 180 9.72 -23.14 17.63
C GLY A 180 9.66 -23.17 16.10
N ASP A 181 8.53 -23.66 15.58
CA ASP A 181 8.30 -23.88 14.15
C ASP A 181 7.90 -22.60 13.40
N ASN A 182 8.80 -21.62 13.36
CA ASN A 182 8.63 -20.34 12.65
C ASN A 182 9.74 -20.10 11.62
N VAL A 183 9.49 -19.19 10.66
CA VAL A 183 10.42 -18.91 9.54
C VAL A 183 11.78 -18.45 10.06
N PHE A 184 11.80 -17.52 11.01
CA PHE A 184 13.05 -16.99 11.56
C PHE A 184 13.91 -18.08 12.22
N ALA A 185 13.30 -18.97 13.02
CA ALA A 185 14.01 -20.07 13.67
C ALA A 185 14.64 -21.03 12.64
N LYS A 186 13.95 -21.30 11.53
CA LYS A 186 14.49 -22.11 10.43
C LYS A 186 15.66 -21.43 9.72
N LEU A 187 15.54 -20.15 9.39
CA LEU A 187 16.64 -19.39 8.78
C LEU A 187 17.86 -19.29 9.72
N LYS A 188 17.64 -19.25 11.04
CA LYS A 188 18.70 -19.21 12.04
C LYS A 188 19.54 -20.51 12.09
N GLN A 189 18.99 -21.63 11.62
CA GLN A 189 19.75 -22.88 11.47
C GLN A 189 20.81 -22.78 10.36
N ILE A 190 20.58 -21.96 9.34
CA ILE A 190 21.53 -21.68 8.26
C ILE A 190 22.49 -20.56 8.67
N LYS A 191 21.95 -19.50 9.28
CA LYS A 191 22.73 -18.34 9.75
C LYS A 191 22.47 -18.09 11.23
N SER A 192 23.38 -18.58 12.08
CA SER A 192 23.22 -18.50 13.54
C SER A 192 23.10 -17.07 14.08
N LYS A 193 23.81 -16.11 13.47
CA LYS A 193 23.82 -14.68 13.83
C LYS A 193 22.86 -13.85 12.95
N LEU A 194 21.61 -14.28 12.85
CA LEU A 194 20.55 -13.58 12.12
C LEU A 194 19.74 -12.66 13.04
N ILE A 195 19.47 -11.43 12.60
CA ILE A 195 18.67 -10.46 13.37
C ILE A 195 17.18 -10.52 12.93
N PRO A 196 16.24 -10.77 13.86
CA PRO A 196 14.80 -10.75 13.58
C PRO A 196 14.23 -9.33 13.66
N VAL A 197 13.76 -8.79 12.53
CA VAL A 197 13.16 -7.46 12.41
C VAL A 197 11.68 -7.57 12.05
N GLY A 198 10.80 -7.36 13.03
CA GLY A 198 9.35 -7.33 12.78
C GLY A 198 8.89 -5.97 12.24
N CYS A 199 7.75 -5.96 11.54
CA CYS A 199 7.16 -4.76 10.95
C CYS A 199 6.64 -3.75 11.99
N PRO A 200 7.29 -2.58 12.17
CA PRO A 200 6.84 -1.58 13.14
C PRO A 200 5.50 -0.96 12.75
N SER A 201 5.24 -0.80 11.45
CA SER A 201 3.95 -0.31 10.94
C SER A 201 2.81 -1.22 11.37
N HIS A 202 3.02 -2.53 11.34
CA HIS A 202 2.05 -3.52 11.82
C HIS A 202 1.85 -3.44 13.35
N LEU A 203 2.91 -3.19 14.12
CA LEU A 203 2.79 -2.97 15.57
C LEU A 203 1.97 -1.72 15.89
N VAL A 204 2.30 -0.58 15.29
CA VAL A 204 1.58 0.70 15.46
C VAL A 204 0.10 0.52 15.10
N HIS A 205 -0.17 -0.19 14.01
CA HIS A 205 -1.51 -0.53 13.56
C HIS A 205 -2.30 -1.33 14.59
N LYS A 206 -1.73 -2.47 15.02
CA LYS A 206 -2.36 -3.39 15.95
C LYS A 206 -2.58 -2.75 17.32
N SER A 207 -1.65 -1.91 17.78
CA SER A 207 -1.82 -1.12 19.00
C SER A 207 -3.02 -0.18 18.91
N ALA A 208 -3.17 0.55 17.79
CA ALA A 208 -4.30 1.46 17.59
C ALA A 208 -5.65 0.70 17.51
N GLN A 209 -5.67 -0.43 16.81
CA GLN A 209 -6.85 -1.28 16.68
C GLN A 209 -7.31 -1.81 18.04
N ILE A 210 -6.43 -2.50 18.76
CA ILE A 210 -6.76 -3.10 20.06
C ILE A 210 -7.20 -2.03 21.06
N ALA A 211 -6.54 -0.86 21.06
CA ALA A 211 -6.93 0.24 21.92
C ALA A 211 -8.32 0.78 21.55
N GLY A 212 -8.62 0.97 20.27
CA GLY A 212 -9.92 1.44 19.79
C GLY A 212 -11.05 0.47 20.14
N GLU A 213 -10.87 -0.83 19.87
CA GLU A 213 -11.83 -1.88 20.17
C GLU A 213 -12.13 -2.00 21.68
N ARG A 214 -11.14 -1.78 22.53
CA ARG A 214 -11.30 -1.86 23.99
C ARG A 214 -11.83 -0.59 24.63
N ALA A 215 -11.49 0.58 24.08
CA ALA A 215 -11.84 1.86 24.69
C ALA A 215 -13.25 2.33 24.35
N LEU A 216 -13.80 1.89 23.20
CA LEU A 216 -15.09 2.38 22.71
C LEU A 216 -16.21 1.37 22.94
N SER A 217 -17.37 1.88 23.34
CA SER A 217 -18.62 1.09 23.37
C SER A 217 -19.29 0.97 22.00
N VAL A 218 -18.73 1.61 20.96
CA VAL A 218 -19.24 1.57 19.58
C VAL A 218 -18.14 1.06 18.66
N ASP A 219 -18.51 0.09 17.83
CA ASP A 219 -17.65 -0.42 16.76
C ASP A 219 -17.61 0.57 15.58
N ILE A 220 -16.68 1.52 15.67
CA ILE A 220 -16.49 2.56 14.65
C ILE A 220 -16.04 1.96 13.30
N GLU A 221 -15.27 0.88 13.30
CA GLU A 221 -14.88 0.23 12.05
C GLU A 221 -16.11 -0.29 11.30
N SER A 222 -17.02 -0.97 11.99
CA SER A 222 -18.27 -1.46 11.41
C SER A 222 -19.16 -0.33 10.89
N ILE A 223 -19.27 0.79 11.62
CA ILE A 223 -20.02 1.96 11.14
C ILE A 223 -19.39 2.52 9.86
N VAL A 224 -18.08 2.72 9.83
CA VAL A 224 -17.38 3.24 8.64
C VAL A 224 -17.51 2.27 7.45
N ALA A 225 -17.37 0.96 7.69
CA ALA A 225 -17.54 -0.05 6.66
C ALA A 225 -18.96 -0.07 6.09
N LYS A 226 -19.99 0.13 6.95
CA LYS A 226 -21.38 0.24 6.51
C LYS A 226 -21.67 1.50 5.71
N ILE A 227 -21.15 2.65 6.12
CA ILE A 227 -21.26 3.89 5.34
C ILE A 227 -20.59 3.70 3.97
N SER A 228 -19.36 3.17 3.96
CA SER A 228 -18.59 2.98 2.71
C SER A 228 -19.30 1.99 1.77
N SER A 229 -19.79 0.86 2.28
CA SER A 229 -20.49 -0.15 1.47
C SER A 229 -21.87 0.32 1.00
N PHE A 230 -22.57 1.17 1.77
CA PHE A 230 -23.86 1.73 1.35
C PHE A 230 -23.74 2.57 0.07
N PHE A 231 -22.61 3.25 -0.08
CA PHE A 231 -22.23 4.07 -1.23
C PHE A 231 -21.28 3.34 -2.20
N SER A 232 -21.07 2.03 -2.07
CA SER A 232 -20.16 1.27 -2.93
C SER A 232 -20.88 0.51 -4.03
N GLY A 233 -20.32 0.55 -5.24
CA GLY A 233 -20.78 -0.19 -6.42
C GLY A 233 -21.42 0.68 -7.50
N GLU A 234 -21.73 0.06 -8.64
CA GLU A 234 -22.14 0.73 -9.87
C GLU A 234 -23.59 0.43 -10.25
N LYS A 235 -24.35 -0.24 -9.37
CA LYS A 235 -25.75 -0.57 -9.60
C LYS A 235 -26.61 0.70 -9.57
N SER A 236 -27.67 0.73 -10.37
CA SER A 236 -28.61 1.87 -10.47
C SER A 236 -29.14 2.38 -9.13
N ARG A 237 -29.36 1.48 -8.16
CA ARG A 237 -29.80 1.84 -6.80
C ARG A 237 -28.71 2.56 -5.98
N VAL A 238 -27.44 2.26 -6.22
CA VAL A 238 -26.31 2.93 -5.54
C VAL A 238 -26.12 4.32 -6.13
N LEU A 239 -26.24 4.47 -7.45
CA LEU A 239 -26.21 5.76 -8.12
C LEU A 239 -27.30 6.71 -7.62
N GLN A 240 -28.53 6.21 -7.43
CA GLN A 240 -29.63 6.99 -6.85
C GLN A 240 -29.32 7.47 -5.42
N ARG A 241 -28.72 6.62 -4.57
CA ARG A 241 -28.29 7.00 -3.22
C ARG A 241 -27.22 8.09 -3.25
N HIS A 242 -26.25 7.98 -4.16
CA HIS A 242 -25.23 9.01 -4.36
C HIS A 242 -25.84 10.34 -4.77
N GLN A 243 -26.69 10.33 -5.80
CA GLN A 243 -27.31 11.56 -6.30
C GLN A 243 -28.12 12.26 -5.20
N ARG A 244 -28.94 11.49 -4.48
CA ARG A 244 -29.72 12.03 -3.36
C ARG A 244 -28.80 12.55 -2.25
N PHE A 245 -27.72 11.87 -1.92
CA PHE A 245 -26.76 12.36 -0.93
C PHE A 245 -26.05 13.65 -1.36
N ILE A 246 -25.75 13.79 -2.66
CA ILE A 246 -25.20 15.04 -3.23
C ILE A 246 -26.18 16.20 -3.03
N GLU A 247 -27.49 15.99 -3.21
CA GLU A 247 -28.50 17.04 -2.94
C GLU A 247 -28.46 17.54 -1.49
N PHE A 248 -28.24 16.65 -0.50
CA PHE A 248 -28.02 17.06 0.90
C PHE A 248 -26.71 17.81 1.08
N CYS A 249 -25.65 17.43 0.37
CA CYS A 249 -24.38 18.14 0.40
C CYS A 249 -24.53 19.56 -0.17
N ASP A 250 -25.18 19.69 -1.33
CA ASP A 250 -25.40 20.96 -2.01
C ASP A 250 -26.28 21.90 -1.18
N PHE A 251 -27.36 21.38 -0.57
CA PHE A 251 -28.22 22.16 0.33
C PHE A 251 -27.47 22.72 1.55
N LEU A 252 -26.46 21.99 2.03
CA LEU A 252 -25.62 22.40 3.16
C LEU A 252 -24.32 23.10 2.74
N GLU A 253 -24.16 23.40 1.45
CA GLU A 253 -22.95 24.00 0.86
C GLU A 253 -21.66 23.21 1.16
N LEU A 254 -21.77 21.87 1.22
CA LEU A 254 -20.67 20.95 1.47
C LEU A 254 -20.13 20.37 0.16
N HIS A 255 -18.82 20.41 -0.03
CA HIS A 255 -18.19 19.72 -1.15
C HIS A 255 -18.23 18.20 -0.94
N TYR A 256 -18.98 17.49 -1.79
CA TYR A 256 -19.07 16.03 -1.74
C TYR A 256 -17.70 15.35 -1.85
N LEU A 257 -17.46 14.35 -1.01
CA LEU A 257 -16.24 13.53 -1.01
C LEU A 257 -16.63 12.06 -1.19
N LYS A 258 -16.20 11.45 -2.30
CA LYS A 258 -16.45 10.04 -2.57
C LYS A 258 -15.90 9.16 -1.44
N PHE A 259 -16.65 8.19 -0.95
CA PHE A 259 -16.13 7.21 0.01
C PHE A 259 -15.35 6.10 -0.72
N PRO A 260 -14.07 5.87 -0.41
CA PRO A 260 -13.33 4.73 -0.94
C PRO A 260 -13.84 3.44 -0.29
N ASN A 261 -13.65 2.31 -0.98
CA ASN A 261 -13.93 1.01 -0.38
C ASN A 261 -12.98 0.77 0.80
N HIS A 262 -13.55 0.50 1.96
CA HIS A 262 -12.78 0.12 3.14
C HIS A 262 -12.45 -1.38 3.10
N GLY A 263 -11.16 -1.71 3.04
CA GLY A 263 -10.68 -3.08 3.20
C GLY A 263 -10.42 -3.40 4.67
N LYS A 264 -10.95 -4.53 5.16
CA LYS A 264 -10.84 -5.00 6.57
C LYS A 264 -9.41 -5.07 7.12
N THR A 265 -8.39 -5.13 6.25
CA THR A 265 -7.00 -5.38 6.67
C THR A 265 -6.21 -4.13 7.03
N ARG A 266 -6.83 -2.95 7.03
CA ARG A 266 -6.10 -1.71 7.32
C ARG A 266 -6.88 -0.73 8.21
N TRP A 267 -6.96 -0.98 9.52
CA TRP A 267 -7.41 -0.02 10.55
C TRP A 267 -6.87 1.42 10.39
N LEU A 268 -5.64 1.65 9.91
CA LEU A 268 -5.14 3.01 9.67
C LEU A 268 -5.71 3.68 8.40
N THR A 269 -6.26 2.92 7.45
CA THR A 269 -7.09 3.47 6.37
C THR A 269 -8.45 3.97 6.86
N LEU A 270 -8.81 3.71 8.12
CA LEU A 270 -9.96 4.30 8.79
C LEU A 270 -9.80 5.82 8.94
N PHE A 271 -8.57 6.34 9.09
CA PHE A 271 -8.35 7.76 9.36
C PHE A 271 -8.87 8.68 8.23
N PRO A 272 -8.49 8.50 6.95
CA PRO A 272 -9.04 9.30 5.87
C PRO A 272 -10.57 9.18 5.72
N LEU A 273 -11.14 8.03 6.07
CA LEU A 273 -12.59 7.81 6.05
C LEU A 273 -13.30 8.55 7.19
N ILE A 274 -12.75 8.52 8.41
CA ILE A 274 -13.21 9.30 9.55
C ILE A 274 -13.17 10.79 9.21
N GLU A 275 -12.08 11.29 8.61
CA GLU A 275 -11.98 12.69 8.17
C GLU A 275 -13.09 13.06 7.17
N ARG A 276 -13.39 12.19 6.20
CA ARG A 276 -14.48 12.43 5.23
C ARG A 276 -15.85 12.42 5.91
N ILE A 277 -16.10 11.47 6.81
CA ILE A 277 -17.36 11.37 7.56
C ILE A 277 -17.57 12.60 8.43
N LEU A 278 -16.54 13.07 9.13
CA LEU A 278 -16.62 14.29 9.96
C LEU A 278 -16.88 15.55 9.12
N LYS A 279 -16.25 15.67 7.94
CA LYS A 279 -16.50 16.79 7.01
C LYS A 279 -17.92 16.80 6.44
N LEU A 280 -18.49 15.61 6.23
CA LEU A 280 -19.83 15.42 5.68
C LEU A 280 -20.86 15.10 6.78
N TRP A 281 -20.55 15.37 8.04
CA TRP A 281 -21.33 14.85 9.18
C TRP A 281 -22.79 15.29 9.14
N GLU A 282 -23.04 16.59 8.94
CA GLU A 282 -24.39 17.14 8.90
C GLU A 282 -25.19 16.58 7.71
N ALA A 283 -24.57 16.48 6.52
CA ALA A 283 -25.22 15.87 5.36
C ALA A 283 -25.54 14.39 5.59
N LEU A 284 -24.61 13.62 6.19
CA LEU A 284 -24.83 12.20 6.49
C LEU A 284 -25.94 12.02 7.52
N LYS A 285 -25.96 12.84 8.57
CA LYS A 285 -27.00 12.82 9.59
C LYS A 285 -28.36 13.14 8.98
N SER A 286 -28.49 14.24 8.24
CA SER A 286 -29.74 14.61 7.57
C SER A 286 -30.19 13.54 6.57
N TYR A 287 -29.26 12.98 5.80
CA TYR A 287 -29.56 11.92 4.85
C TYR A 287 -30.10 10.68 5.57
N PHE A 288 -29.38 10.11 6.53
CA PHE A 288 -29.79 8.85 7.15
C PHE A 288 -31.03 8.95 8.05
N LEU A 289 -31.35 10.15 8.56
CA LEU A 289 -32.56 10.39 9.35
C LEU A 289 -33.79 10.78 8.52
N SER A 290 -33.60 11.21 7.26
CA SER A 290 -34.71 11.65 6.38
C SER A 290 -35.05 10.66 5.27
N ASN A 291 -34.27 9.59 5.10
CA ASN A 291 -34.47 8.61 4.03
C ASN A 291 -35.19 7.36 4.53
N GLU A 292 -36.28 6.98 3.85
CA GLU A 292 -37.05 5.76 4.15
C GLU A 292 -36.26 4.46 3.97
N ILE A 293 -35.21 4.46 3.12
CA ILE A 293 -34.36 3.28 2.85
C ILE A 293 -32.98 3.51 3.46
N CYS A 294 -32.88 3.27 4.77
CA CYS A 294 -31.65 3.36 5.56
C CYS A 294 -31.36 2.03 6.29
N PRO A 295 -30.11 1.56 6.36
CA PRO A 295 -29.77 0.48 7.28
C PRO A 295 -30.02 0.94 8.72
N ARG A 296 -30.90 0.24 9.45
CA ARG A 296 -31.29 0.58 10.84
C ARG A 296 -30.12 0.87 11.78
N MET A 297 -28.99 0.18 11.60
CA MET A 297 -27.77 0.47 12.39
C MET A 297 -27.25 1.88 12.18
N LEU A 298 -27.25 2.39 10.94
CA LEU A 298 -26.78 3.74 10.63
C LEU A 298 -27.79 4.78 11.12
N GLU A 299 -29.08 4.53 10.92
CA GLU A 299 -30.16 5.37 11.45
C GLU A 299 -30.02 5.53 12.98
N THR A 300 -30.03 4.44 13.74
CA THR A 300 -29.86 4.45 15.20
C THR A 300 -28.53 5.09 15.63
N PHE A 301 -27.47 4.91 14.84
CA PHE A 301 -26.21 5.59 15.11
C PHE A 301 -26.36 7.11 14.95
N PHE A 302 -26.93 7.62 13.85
CA PHE A 302 -27.06 9.06 13.61
C PHE A 302 -28.13 9.74 14.47
N GLU A 303 -29.09 9.00 15.05
CA GLU A 303 -30.04 9.51 16.06
C GLU A 303 -29.34 9.96 17.35
N SER A 304 -28.29 9.24 17.75
CA SER A 304 -27.57 9.55 18.98
C SER A 304 -26.68 10.78 18.82
N ASN A 305 -26.89 11.76 19.69
CA ASN A 305 -26.05 12.96 19.72
C ASN A 305 -24.61 12.68 20.19
N LEU A 306 -24.34 11.50 20.78
CA LEU A 306 -22.98 11.08 21.16
C LEU A 306 -22.17 10.52 19.98
N SER A 307 -22.82 10.15 18.88
CA SER A 307 -22.18 9.49 17.75
C SER A 307 -21.06 10.30 17.12
N GLN A 308 -21.23 11.61 17.00
CA GLN A 308 -20.19 12.52 16.51
C GLN A 308 -18.98 12.54 17.45
N CYS A 309 -19.22 12.46 18.76
CA CYS A 309 -18.17 12.47 19.78
C CYS A 309 -17.25 11.26 19.64
N TYR A 310 -17.78 10.08 19.32
CA TYR A 310 -16.94 8.91 19.03
C TYR A 310 -16.02 9.12 17.83
N PHE A 311 -16.53 9.70 16.73
CA PHE A 311 -15.73 9.98 15.55
C PHE A 311 -14.66 11.06 15.80
N LEU A 312 -14.98 12.11 16.54
CA LEU A 312 -14.04 13.16 16.95
C LEU A 312 -12.91 12.59 17.82
N PHE A 313 -13.28 11.78 18.82
CA PHE A 313 -12.31 11.07 19.66
C PHE A 313 -11.36 10.18 18.82
N MET A 314 -11.92 9.39 17.90
CA MET A 314 -11.12 8.50 17.04
C MET A 314 -10.25 9.28 16.06
N HIS A 315 -10.75 10.38 15.49
CA HIS A 315 -9.98 11.26 14.63
C HIS A 315 -8.73 11.78 15.35
N SER A 316 -8.92 12.36 16.54
CA SER A 316 -7.83 12.90 17.35
C SER A 316 -6.81 11.84 17.76
N SER A 317 -7.29 10.64 18.10
CA SER A 317 -6.47 9.52 18.56
C SER A 317 -5.69 8.86 17.43
N ILE A 318 -6.37 8.44 16.34
CA ILE A 318 -5.73 7.74 15.21
C ILE A 318 -4.74 8.66 14.48
N LYS A 319 -4.96 9.98 14.45
CA LYS A 319 -4.06 10.92 13.75
C LYS A 319 -2.58 10.72 14.10
N LEU A 320 -2.27 10.47 15.37
CA LEU A 320 -0.89 10.20 15.81
C LEU A 320 -0.36 8.90 15.19
N PHE A 321 -1.12 7.81 15.32
CA PHE A 321 -0.74 6.50 14.77
C PHE A 321 -0.61 6.53 13.24
N ASN A 322 -1.53 7.19 12.54
CA ASN A 322 -1.49 7.33 11.08
C ASN A 322 -0.25 8.12 10.63
N THR A 323 0.05 9.23 11.31
CA THR A 323 1.25 10.05 11.00
C THR A 323 2.52 9.23 11.19
N THR A 324 2.67 8.52 12.31
CA THR A 324 3.82 7.65 12.55
C THR A 324 3.91 6.53 11.52
N SER A 325 2.79 5.88 11.19
CA SER A 325 2.76 4.78 10.21
C SER A 325 3.19 5.22 8.80
N LEU A 326 2.76 6.40 8.34
CA LEU A 326 3.18 6.94 7.05
C LEU A 326 4.69 7.19 6.99
N ILE A 327 5.33 7.57 8.11
CA ILE A 327 6.78 7.72 8.18
C ILE A 327 7.47 6.36 8.18
N LEU A 328 6.95 5.39 8.95
CA LEU A 328 7.49 4.03 9.04
C LEU A 328 7.42 3.24 7.72
N GLN A 329 6.52 3.61 6.81
CA GLN A 329 6.37 3.01 5.48
C GLN A 329 7.30 3.62 4.42
N ARG A 330 8.12 4.62 4.76
CA ARG A 330 9.07 5.22 3.80
C ARG A 330 10.16 4.22 3.42
N ASN A 331 10.46 4.12 2.14
CA ASN A 331 11.45 3.17 1.61
C ASN A 331 12.87 3.42 2.14
N ASN A 332 13.24 4.66 2.43
CA ASN A 332 14.61 5.02 2.81
C ASN A 332 14.84 5.13 4.33
N LEU A 333 13.89 4.70 5.17
CA LEU A 333 13.98 4.90 6.61
C LEU A 333 14.99 3.93 7.27
N SER A 334 16.00 4.46 7.95
CA SER A 334 16.97 3.66 8.70
C SER A 334 16.43 3.14 10.04
N LEU A 335 17.08 2.13 10.64
CA LEU A 335 16.69 1.58 11.93
C LEU A 335 16.73 2.61 13.08
N PRO A 336 17.76 3.48 13.21
CA PRO A 336 17.75 4.52 14.24
C PRO A 336 16.61 5.53 14.08
N GLU A 337 16.28 5.91 12.84
CA GLU A 337 15.15 6.82 12.57
C GLU A 337 13.81 6.16 12.92
N MET A 338 13.63 4.90 12.56
CA MET A 338 12.48 4.09 12.95
C MET A 338 12.29 4.05 14.47
N ILE A 339 13.35 3.77 15.23
CA ILE A 339 13.31 3.78 16.71
C ILE A 339 12.93 5.16 17.24
N ARG A 340 13.49 6.23 16.67
CA ARG A 340 13.17 7.60 17.05
C ARG A 340 11.69 7.92 16.84
N GLU A 341 11.11 7.54 15.70
CA GLU A 341 9.69 7.80 15.41
C GLU A 341 8.75 7.00 16.33
N LEU A 342 9.10 5.77 16.68
CA LEU A 342 8.34 4.99 17.67
C LEU A 342 8.40 5.63 19.06
N ARG A 343 9.57 6.10 19.50
CA ARG A 343 9.73 6.81 20.78
C ARG A 343 8.94 8.11 20.80
N LYS A 344 8.92 8.87 19.70
CA LYS A 344 8.10 10.09 19.58
C LYS A 344 6.61 9.78 19.72
N LEU A 345 6.12 8.70 19.10
CA LEU A 345 4.74 8.26 19.27
C LEU A 345 4.44 7.92 20.73
N GLN A 346 5.30 7.12 21.36
CA GLN A 346 5.16 6.74 22.77
C GLN A 346 5.12 7.97 23.69
N GLN A 347 6.05 8.91 23.51
CA GLN A 347 6.10 10.14 24.30
C GLN A 347 4.84 10.98 24.09
N SER A 348 4.39 11.15 22.84
CA SER A 348 3.17 11.90 22.53
C SER A 348 1.92 11.31 23.19
N LEU A 349 1.85 9.98 23.30
CA LEU A 349 0.75 9.30 23.99
C LEU A 349 0.83 9.50 25.52
N LEU A 350 2.03 9.43 26.10
CA LEU A 350 2.26 9.69 27.53
C LEU A 350 1.93 11.13 27.90
N ASP A 351 2.36 12.09 27.09
CA ASP A 351 2.07 13.52 27.32
C ASP A 351 0.57 13.78 27.28
N ARG A 352 -0.16 13.17 26.32
CA ARG A 352 -1.62 13.27 26.25
C ARG A 352 -2.29 12.65 27.47
N TYR A 353 -1.82 11.49 27.93
CA TYR A 353 -2.36 10.82 29.11
C TYR A 353 -2.15 11.67 30.38
N ASN A 354 -0.91 12.10 30.64
CA ASN A 354 -0.55 12.88 31.81
C ASN A 354 -1.22 14.27 31.81
N GLY A 355 -1.39 14.87 30.63
CA GLY A 355 -2.05 16.17 30.47
C GLY A 355 -3.58 16.10 30.47
N GLY A 356 -4.19 14.92 30.61
CA GLY A 356 -5.65 14.76 30.54
C GLY A 356 -6.22 15.26 29.20
N PHE A 357 -5.49 15.05 28.10
CA PHE A 357 -5.79 15.66 26.81
C PHE A 357 -7.20 15.28 26.32
N GLN A 358 -7.97 16.31 26.00
CA GLN A 358 -9.25 16.20 25.31
C GLN A 358 -9.21 17.10 24.08
N GLU A 359 -9.58 16.56 22.93
CA GLU A 359 -9.72 17.38 21.72
C GLU A 359 -10.75 18.49 21.96
N LEU A 360 -10.42 19.73 21.56
CA LEU A 360 -11.30 20.88 21.78
C LEU A 360 -12.69 20.66 21.20
N LEU A 361 -12.79 20.21 19.94
CA LEU A 361 -14.08 20.02 19.28
C LEU A 361 -14.93 18.95 19.98
N LEU A 362 -14.31 17.87 20.46
CA LEU A 362 -14.96 16.88 21.32
C LEU A 362 -15.47 17.50 22.62
N LYS A 363 -14.63 18.29 23.31
CA LYS A 363 -15.00 18.98 24.55
C LYS A 363 -16.19 19.93 24.34
N TRP A 364 -16.18 20.72 23.27
CA TRP A 364 -17.29 21.60 22.90
C TRP A 364 -18.59 20.83 22.66
N ASN A 365 -18.53 19.71 21.92
CA ASN A 365 -19.70 18.87 21.68
C ASN A 365 -20.24 18.26 22.98
N LEU A 366 -19.39 17.68 23.81
CA LEU A 366 -19.80 17.13 25.11
C LEU A 366 -20.42 18.19 26.03
N LEU A 367 -19.87 19.41 26.04
CA LEU A 367 -20.44 20.54 26.79
C LEU A 367 -21.82 20.95 26.26
N LYS A 368 -22.00 21.02 24.94
CA LYS A 368 -23.30 21.30 24.31
C LYS A 368 -24.34 20.25 24.74
N LEU A 369 -23.98 18.97 24.74
CA LEU A 369 -24.87 17.90 25.19
C LEU A 369 -25.20 18.00 26.68
N THR A 370 -24.20 18.24 27.52
CA THR A 370 -24.41 18.38 28.97
C THR A 370 -25.34 19.56 29.29
N THR A 371 -25.20 20.65 28.53
CA THR A 371 -26.07 21.82 28.66
C THR A 371 -27.50 21.50 28.24
N LEU A 372 -27.68 20.83 27.08
CA LEU A 372 -29.00 20.37 26.62
C LEU A 372 -29.68 19.45 27.65
N PHE A 373 -28.96 18.48 28.23
CA PHE A 373 -29.50 17.59 29.27
C PHE A 373 -29.92 18.34 30.54
N LYS A 374 -29.18 19.38 30.93
CA LYS A 374 -29.57 20.23 32.06
C LYS A 374 -30.87 20.99 31.77
N TYR A 375 -31.05 21.49 30.54
CA TYR A 375 -32.29 22.20 30.14
C TYR A 375 -33.50 21.27 29.98
N THR A 376 -33.33 20.05 29.48
CA THR A 376 -34.44 19.08 29.37
C THR A 376 -34.90 18.55 30.73
N ASN A 377 -33.99 18.44 31.70
CA ASN A 377 -34.33 18.02 33.07
C ASN A 377 -34.74 19.17 34.01
N SER A 378 -34.66 20.42 33.54
CA SER A 378 -35.10 21.61 34.29
C SER A 378 -36.33 22.30 33.68
N SER A 379 -36.95 21.71 32.65
CA SER A 379 -38.30 22.10 32.25
C SER A 379 -39.26 21.62 33.34
N PRO A 380 -39.93 22.52 34.08
CA PRO A 380 -40.98 22.11 34.99
C PRO A 380 -42.10 21.51 34.15
N ASN A 381 -42.67 20.39 34.61
CA ASN A 381 -43.92 19.87 34.09
C ASN A 381 -44.92 21.02 33.95
N VAL A 382 -45.30 21.35 32.72
CA VAL A 382 -46.48 22.16 32.40
C VAL A 382 -47.51 21.21 31.82
#